data_AF-A0A2V3ZK02-F1
#
_entry.id   AF-A0A2V3ZK02-F1
#
_cell.length_a   1.000
_cell.length_b   1.000
_cell.length_c   1.000
_cell.angle_alpha   90.00
_cell.angle_beta   90.00
_cell.angle_gamma   90.00
#
_symmetry.space_group_name_H-M   'P 1'
#
loop_
_entity.id
_entity.type
_entity.pdbx_description
1 polymer ?
#
loop_
_entity_poly.entity_id
_entity_poly.type
_entity_poly.pdbx_seq_one_letter_code
_entity_poly.pdbx_strand_id
1 'polypeptide(L)'
;KDAPWDVHRGQSDDVGGIYASAADFERYAARMADCGGVLRFGWVTTPETGETALRLREAHFCRVRHCPVCQWRRSLMWQARFYQSLPKIVQEHPKARWLFLTVTVRNCAIGDLADTLTAMNAGWKRLIERREFRP
;
A
#
# COMPACT_ATOMS: atom_id res chain seq x y z
N LYS A 1 13.36 -13.01 -14.34
CA LYS A 1 12.43 -13.46 -13.28
C LYS A 1 12.12 -12.26 -12.40
N ASP A 2 10.85 -12.00 -12.11
CA ASP A 2 10.42 -10.84 -11.35
C ASP A 2 10.57 -11.13 -9.84
N ALA A 3 11.82 -11.09 -9.35
CA ALA A 3 12.16 -11.51 -7.99
C ALA A 3 11.31 -10.85 -6.87
N PRO A 4 10.94 -9.55 -6.96
CA PRO A 4 10.03 -8.94 -5.98
C PRO A 4 8.64 -9.56 -5.96
N TRP A 5 8.11 -9.96 -7.13
CA TRP A 5 6.81 -10.62 -7.21
C TRP A 5 6.81 -11.96 -6.48
N ASP A 6 7.81 -12.79 -6.75
CA ASP A 6 7.94 -14.13 -6.16
C ASP A 6 7.98 -14.06 -4.62
N VAL A 7 8.73 -13.08 -4.08
CA VAL A 7 8.80 -12.83 -2.62
C VAL A 7 7.44 -12.44 -2.05
N HIS A 8 6.77 -11.45 -2.64
CA HIS A 8 5.48 -11.00 -2.10
C HIS A 8 4.36 -12.02 -2.29
N ARG A 9 4.42 -12.83 -3.36
CA ARG A 9 3.50 -13.95 -3.56
C ARG A 9 3.70 -15.02 -2.50
N GLY A 10 4.94 -15.45 -2.26
CA GLY A 10 5.25 -16.41 -1.19
C GLY A 10 4.77 -15.95 0.19
N GLN A 11 5.06 -14.69 0.55
CA GLN A 11 4.54 -14.09 1.79
C GLN A 11 3.00 -14.07 1.85
N SER A 12 2.34 -13.90 0.70
CA SER A 12 0.88 -13.95 0.62
C SER A 12 0.33 -15.36 0.76
N ASP A 13 1.09 -16.38 0.36
CA ASP A 13 0.74 -17.77 0.61
C ASP A 13 0.89 -18.09 2.10
N ASP A 14 1.96 -17.63 2.75
CA ASP A 14 2.18 -17.80 4.20
C ASP A 14 1.02 -17.20 5.02
N VAL A 15 0.64 -15.94 4.73
CA VAL A 15 -0.50 -15.29 5.40
C VAL A 15 -1.82 -16.00 5.07
N GLY A 16 -1.97 -16.50 3.85
CA GLY A 16 -3.12 -17.32 3.47
C GLY A 16 -3.22 -18.60 4.31
N GLY A 17 -2.09 -19.27 4.54
CA GLY A 17 -2.00 -20.45 5.41
C GLY A 17 -2.37 -20.15 6.86
N ILE A 18 -1.95 -18.99 7.38
CA ILE A 18 -2.37 -18.55 8.73
C ILE A 18 -3.90 -18.37 8.78
N TYR A 19 -4.50 -17.72 7.78
CA TYR A 19 -5.97 -17.58 7.73
C TYR A 19 -6.69 -18.92 7.60
N ALA A 20 -6.12 -19.88 6.86
CA ALA A 20 -6.70 -21.21 6.72
C ALA A 20 -6.73 -22.01 8.04
N SER A 21 -5.93 -21.62 9.05
CA SER A 21 -5.89 -22.30 10.35
C SER A 21 -7.12 -22.06 11.24
N ALA A 22 -7.99 -21.09 10.89
CA ALA A 22 -9.19 -20.78 11.64
C ALA A 22 -10.41 -20.68 10.71
N ALA A 23 -11.48 -21.40 11.04
CA ALA A 23 -12.70 -21.49 10.23
C ALA A 23 -13.30 -20.11 9.90
N ASP A 24 -13.23 -19.17 10.85
CA ASP A 24 -13.74 -17.80 10.69
C ASP A 24 -13.06 -17.01 9.54
N PHE A 25 -11.87 -17.46 9.10
CA PHE A 25 -11.06 -16.77 8.09
C PHE A 25 -10.87 -17.54 6.77
N GLU A 26 -11.56 -18.66 6.57
CA GLU A 26 -11.46 -19.47 5.34
C GLU A 26 -11.70 -18.65 4.06
N ARG A 27 -12.68 -17.74 4.10
CA ARG A 27 -12.96 -16.85 2.95
C ARG A 27 -11.78 -15.94 2.59
N TYR A 28 -10.99 -15.51 3.57
CA TYR A 28 -9.79 -14.72 3.32
C TYR A 28 -8.67 -15.55 2.74
N ALA A 29 -8.47 -16.78 3.26
CA ALA A 29 -7.50 -17.72 2.72
C ALA A 29 -7.78 -18.03 1.24
N ALA A 30 -9.03 -18.41 0.90
CA ALA A 30 -9.43 -18.71 -0.47
C ALA A 30 -9.16 -17.53 -1.43
N ARG A 31 -9.57 -16.31 -1.06
CA ARG A 31 -9.32 -15.12 -1.89
C ARG A 31 -7.82 -14.83 -2.05
N MET A 32 -7.02 -15.08 -1.02
CA MET A 32 -5.57 -14.85 -1.08
C MET A 32 -4.86 -15.86 -1.98
N ALA A 33 -5.34 -17.10 -2.05
CA ALA A 33 -4.84 -18.11 -2.99
C ALA A 33 -4.99 -17.64 -4.45
N ASP A 34 -6.14 -17.07 -4.80
CA ASP A 34 -6.42 -16.59 -6.17
C ASP A 34 -5.82 -15.20 -6.49
N CYS A 35 -5.17 -14.56 -5.51
CA CYS A 35 -4.73 -13.17 -5.66
C CYS A 35 -3.63 -13.02 -6.72
N GLY A 36 -3.91 -12.22 -7.75
CA GLY A 36 -2.99 -12.00 -8.86
C GLY A 36 -2.96 -13.14 -9.87
N GLY A 37 -3.88 -14.12 -9.77
CA GLY A 37 -3.96 -15.26 -10.70
C GLY A 37 -4.38 -14.88 -12.11
N VAL A 38 -5.06 -13.74 -12.29
CA VAL A 38 -5.47 -13.22 -13.61
C VAL A 38 -4.79 -11.88 -13.87
N LEU A 39 -4.03 -11.83 -14.96
CA LEU A 39 -3.40 -10.64 -15.52
C LEU A 39 -3.79 -10.52 -16.99
N ARG A 40 -4.47 -9.44 -17.38
CA ARG A 40 -4.82 -9.16 -18.77
C ARG A 40 -3.96 -8.04 -19.31
N PHE A 41 -3.23 -8.34 -20.37
CA PHE A 41 -2.37 -7.40 -21.05
C PHE A 41 -3.03 -6.93 -22.35
N GLY A 42 -2.71 -5.70 -22.74
CA GLY A 42 -3.11 -5.14 -24.02
C GLY A 42 -2.02 -4.28 -24.60
N TRP A 43 -1.97 -4.21 -25.93
CA TRP A 43 -1.05 -3.33 -26.64
C TRP A 43 -1.45 -1.87 -26.42
N VAL A 44 -0.45 -1.02 -26.20
CA VAL A 44 -0.60 0.42 -26.03
C VAL A 44 0.44 1.10 -26.90
N THR A 45 -0.01 1.96 -27.81
CA THR A 45 0.86 2.80 -28.63
C THR A 45 0.97 4.17 -27.98
N THR A 46 2.18 4.58 -27.66
CA THR A 46 2.47 5.90 -27.10
C THR A 46 2.36 6.94 -28.23
N PRO A 47 1.44 7.92 -28.16
CA PRO A 47 1.24 8.87 -29.26
C PRO A 47 2.48 9.71 -29.58
N GLU A 48 3.29 10.03 -28.57
CA GLU A 48 4.45 10.91 -28.74
C GLU A 48 5.64 10.21 -29.42
N THR A 49 5.81 8.90 -29.22
CA THR A 49 6.97 8.14 -29.73
C THR A 49 6.61 7.13 -30.82
N GLY A 50 5.32 6.81 -30.99
CA GLY A 50 4.86 5.73 -31.88
C GLY A 50 5.20 4.32 -31.38
N GLU A 51 5.87 4.19 -30.23
CA GLU A 51 6.26 2.91 -29.67
C GLU A 51 5.04 2.14 -29.15
N THR A 52 4.94 0.88 -29.55
CA THR A 52 3.88 -0.01 -29.10
C THR A 52 4.44 -0.98 -28.06
N ALA A 53 3.88 -0.93 -26.85
CA ALA A 53 4.29 -1.76 -25.73
C ALA A 53 3.11 -2.57 -25.18
N LEU A 54 3.37 -3.81 -24.79
CA LEU A 54 2.42 -4.63 -24.06
C LEU A 54 2.33 -4.11 -22.62
N ARG A 55 1.16 -3.62 -22.20
CA ARG A 55 0.94 -3.09 -20.85
C ARG A 55 -0.14 -3.89 -20.13
N LEU A 56 0.01 -4.03 -18.82
CA LEU A 56 -1.00 -4.61 -17.95
C LEU A 56 -2.23 -3.68 -17.91
N ARG A 57 -3.39 -4.20 -18.34
CA ARG A 57 -4.67 -3.46 -18.37
C ARG A 57 -5.54 -3.80 -17.17
N GLU A 58 -5.55 -5.06 -16.77
CA GLU A 58 -6.38 -5.55 -15.68
C GLU A 58 -5.61 -6.59 -14.86
N ALA A 59 -5.80 -6.55 -13.54
CA ALA A 59 -5.27 -7.54 -12.62
C ALA A 59 -6.28 -7.80 -11.51
N HIS A 60 -6.50 -9.08 -11.20
CA HIS A 60 -7.45 -9.49 -10.16
C HIS A 60 -6.73 -9.66 -8.83
N PHE A 61 -6.83 -8.66 -7.97
CA PHE A 61 -6.24 -8.67 -6.64
C PHE A 61 -7.31 -8.93 -5.58
N CYS A 62 -6.97 -9.72 -4.56
CA CYS A 62 -7.93 -10.11 -3.52
C CYS A 62 -8.36 -8.93 -2.63
N ARG A 63 -7.54 -7.89 -2.47
CA ARG A 63 -7.76 -6.74 -1.58
C ARG A 63 -7.99 -7.11 -0.11
N VAL A 64 -7.57 -8.31 0.32
CA VAL A 64 -7.56 -8.68 1.74
C VAL A 64 -6.56 -7.79 2.47
N ARG A 65 -6.95 -7.29 3.65
CA ARG A 65 -6.20 -6.26 4.39
C ARG A 65 -4.74 -6.64 4.61
N HIS A 66 -4.47 -7.90 4.90
CA HIS A 66 -3.13 -8.39 5.22
C HIS A 66 -2.43 -9.11 4.08
N CYS A 67 -2.99 -9.11 2.86
CA CYS A 67 -2.34 -9.71 1.69
C CYS A 67 -1.10 -8.89 1.27
N PRO A 68 0.13 -9.45 1.38
CA PRO A 68 1.37 -8.77 1.01
C PRO A 68 1.42 -8.30 -0.44
N VAL A 69 0.93 -9.10 -1.40
CA VAL A 69 0.83 -8.69 -2.82
C VAL A 69 -0.03 -7.43 -2.97
N CYS A 70 -1.21 -7.42 -2.36
CA CYS A 70 -2.11 -6.27 -2.44
C CYS A 70 -1.53 -5.04 -1.76
N GLN A 71 -0.88 -5.21 -0.60
CA GLN A 71 -0.25 -4.13 0.14
C GLN A 71 0.92 -3.51 -0.61
N TRP A 72 1.77 -4.34 -1.18
CA TRP A 72 2.89 -3.90 -2.01
C TRP A 72 2.40 -3.14 -3.26
N ARG A 73 1.45 -3.70 -4.01
CA ARG A 73 0.85 -3.03 -5.18
C ARG A 73 0.21 -1.69 -4.81
N ARG A 74 -0.45 -1.63 -3.65
CA ARG A 74 -1.01 -0.37 -3.12
C ARG A 74 0.08 0.66 -2.81
N SER A 75 1.21 0.24 -2.24
CA SER A 75 2.36 1.11 -2.00
C SER A 75 2.90 1.71 -3.32
N LEU A 76 3.09 0.88 -4.35
CA LEU A 76 3.55 1.34 -5.67
C LEU A 76 2.58 2.34 -6.32
N MET A 77 1.27 2.08 -6.21
CA MET A 77 0.24 3.00 -6.72
C MET A 77 0.32 4.36 -6.02
N TRP A 78 0.46 4.38 -4.69
CA TRP A 78 0.59 5.64 -3.94
C TRP A 78 1.88 6.37 -4.25
N GLN A 79 2.99 5.65 -4.41
CA GLN A 79 4.26 6.21 -4.84
C GLN A 79 4.12 6.90 -6.21
N ALA A 80 3.49 6.24 -7.19
CA ALA A 80 3.26 6.84 -8.52
C ALA A 80 2.39 8.09 -8.45
N ARG A 81 1.29 8.07 -7.67
CA ARG A 81 0.44 9.25 -7.46
C ARG A 81 1.19 10.40 -6.80
N PHE A 82 2.03 10.10 -5.82
CA PHE A 82 2.86 11.10 -5.16
C PHE A 82 3.81 11.77 -6.15
N TYR A 83 4.54 10.99 -6.96
CA TYR A 83 5.43 11.53 -8.00
C TYR A 83 4.69 12.39 -9.02
N GLN A 84 3.48 12.00 -9.43
CA GLN A 84 2.65 12.79 -10.34
C GLN A 84 2.20 14.12 -9.71
N SER A 85 1.94 14.14 -8.39
CA SER A 85 1.53 15.36 -7.68
C SER A 85 2.71 16.29 -7.34
N LEU A 86 3.94 15.78 -7.31
CA LEU A 86 5.12 16.48 -6.83
C LEU A 86 5.39 17.82 -7.55
N PRO A 87 5.31 17.92 -8.90
CA PRO A 87 5.58 19.18 -9.60
C PRO A 87 4.64 20.30 -9.17
N LYS A 88 3.36 19.99 -8.99
CA LYS A 88 2.34 20.95 -8.55
C LYS A 88 2.65 21.47 -7.15
N ILE A 89 2.99 20.57 -6.21
CA ILE A 89 3.32 20.95 -4.82
C ILE A 89 4.54 21.87 -4.77
N VAL A 90 5.59 21.56 -5.55
CA VAL A 90 6.82 22.39 -5.60
C VAL A 90 6.52 23.78 -6.17
N GLN A 91 5.65 23.86 -7.17
CA GLN A 91 5.24 25.14 -7.76
C GLN A 91 4.40 25.99 -6.79
N GLU A 92 3.45 25.38 -6.08
CA GLU A 92 2.56 26.07 -5.13
C GLU A 92 3.31 26.49 -3.84
N HIS A 93 4.32 25.71 -3.43
CA HIS A 93 5.07 25.95 -2.20
C HIS A 93 6.59 25.95 -2.41
N PRO A 94 7.16 26.93 -3.15
CA PRO A 94 8.56 26.92 -3.57
C PRO A 94 9.57 27.05 -2.43
N LYS A 95 9.14 27.56 -1.27
CA LYS A 95 9.97 27.71 -0.06
C LYS A 95 9.78 26.56 0.95
N ALA A 96 8.85 25.63 0.69
CA ALA A 96 8.60 24.52 1.59
C ALA A 96 9.78 23.53 1.60
N ARG A 97 9.94 22.83 2.72
CA ARG A 97 10.95 21.79 2.90
C ARG A 97 10.27 20.48 3.20
N TRP A 98 10.76 19.41 2.58
CA TRP A 98 10.30 18.05 2.86
C TRP A 98 10.82 17.60 4.22
N LEU A 99 9.93 17.04 5.04
CA LEU A 99 10.27 16.40 6.31
C LEU A 99 9.87 14.93 6.23
N PHE A 100 10.85 14.05 6.43
CA PHE A 100 10.58 12.64 6.68
C PHE A 100 10.56 12.41 8.18
N LEU A 101 9.38 12.11 8.73
CA LEU A 101 9.14 11.96 10.16
C LEU A 101 8.61 10.56 10.46
N THR A 102 9.30 9.84 11.33
CA THR A 102 8.84 8.54 11.86
C THR A 102 8.45 8.73 13.33
N VAL A 103 7.19 8.44 13.65
CA VAL A 103 6.67 8.49 15.02
C VAL A 103 6.34 7.07 15.46
N THR A 104 6.99 6.60 16.53
CA THR A 104 6.80 5.25 17.08
C THR A 104 6.57 5.29 18.58
N VAL A 105 5.97 4.22 19.10
CA VAL A 105 5.86 3.93 20.54
C VAL A 105 6.48 2.55 20.80
N ARG A 106 6.82 2.27 22.05
CA ARG A 106 7.25 0.91 22.43
C ARG A 106 6.08 -0.07 22.24
N ASN A 107 6.38 -1.30 21.82
CA ASN A 107 5.38 -2.36 21.69
C ASN A 107 4.63 -2.56 23.02
N CYS A 108 3.31 -2.38 22.99
CA CYS A 108 2.41 -2.63 24.11
C CYS A 108 2.05 -4.13 24.19
N ALA A 109 1.49 -4.55 25.33
CA ALA A 109 0.85 -5.85 25.43
C ALA A 109 -0.39 -5.89 24.50
N ILE A 110 -0.80 -7.09 24.09
CA ILE A 110 -1.91 -7.27 23.14
C ILE A 110 -3.23 -6.71 23.69
N GLY A 111 -3.46 -6.81 25.01
CA GLY A 111 -4.65 -6.27 25.68
C GLY A 111 -4.74 -4.74 25.60
N ASP A 112 -3.60 -4.05 25.53
CA ASP A 112 -3.52 -2.59 25.51
C ASP A 112 -3.47 -2.01 24.09
N LEU A 113 -3.54 -2.86 23.06
CA LEU A 113 -3.33 -2.46 21.66
C LEU A 113 -4.37 -1.44 21.20
N ALA A 114 -5.65 -1.68 21.51
CA ALA A 114 -6.74 -0.80 21.08
C ALA A 114 -6.61 0.61 21.69
N ASP A 115 -6.30 0.68 22.99
CA ASP A 115 -6.12 1.93 23.72
C ASP A 115 -4.86 2.66 23.25
N THR A 116 -3.76 1.93 23.03
CA THR A 116 -2.51 2.49 22.51
C THR A 116 -2.72 3.09 21.12
N LEU A 117 -3.42 2.38 20.21
CA LEU A 117 -3.76 2.89 18.89
C LEU A 117 -4.63 4.15 18.96
N THR A 118 -5.59 4.18 19.88
CA THR A 118 -6.45 5.36 20.11
C THR A 118 -5.62 6.55 20.58
N ALA A 119 -4.74 6.35 21.55
CA ALA A 119 -3.84 7.37 22.06
C ALA A 119 -2.86 7.88 20.97
N MET A 120 -2.32 6.99 20.15
CA MET A 120 -1.45 7.33 19.01
C MET A 120 -2.19 8.21 18.00
N ASN A 121 -3.41 7.83 17.60
CA ASN A 121 -4.22 8.61 16.66
C ASN A 121 -4.57 9.99 17.23
N ALA A 122 -4.90 10.07 18.52
CA ALA A 122 -5.15 11.34 19.19
C ALA A 122 -3.87 12.21 19.26
N GLY A 123 -2.71 11.60 19.51
CA GLY A 123 -1.41 12.28 19.48
C GLY A 123 -1.07 12.84 18.10
N TRP A 124 -1.27 12.04 17.05
CA TRP A 124 -1.10 12.47 15.67
C TRP A 124 -2.02 13.64 15.32
N LYS A 125 -3.32 13.54 15.69
CA LYS A 125 -4.29 14.62 15.47
C LYS A 125 -3.84 15.93 16.14
N ARG A 126 -3.42 15.87 17.41
CA ARG A 126 -2.88 17.05 18.11
C ARG A 126 -1.65 17.64 17.44
N LEU A 127 -0.77 16.81 16.87
CA LEU A 127 0.43 17.26 16.17
C LEU A 127 0.05 18.07 14.93
N ILE A 128 -0.81 17.52 14.06
CA ILE A 128 -1.19 18.19 12.80
C ILE A 128 -2.08 19.43 13.01
N GLU A 129 -2.75 19.53 14.16
CA GLU A 129 -3.59 20.68 14.52
C GLU A 129 -2.83 21.83 15.21
N ARG A 130 -1.54 21.65 15.51
CA ARG A 130 -0.71 22.71 16.09
C ARG A 130 -0.60 23.90 15.15
N ARG A 131 -0.42 25.10 15.72
CA ARG A 131 -0.39 26.37 14.97
C ARG A 131 0.66 26.37 13.87
N GLU A 132 1.80 25.73 14.11
CA GLU A 132 2.93 25.64 13.18
C GLU A 132 2.63 24.77 11.95
N PHE A 133 1.62 23.91 12.00
CA PHE A 133 1.22 23.00 10.93
C PHE A 133 -0.16 23.34 10.33
N ARG A 134 -0.85 24.37 10.82
CA ARG A 134 -2.10 24.85 10.21
C ARG A 134 -1.77 25.53 8.87
N PRO A 135 -2.52 25.22 7.80
CA PRO A 135 -2.33 25.85 6.49
C PRO A 135 -2.60 27.35 6.52
#